data_AF-A0A087SKV7-F1
#
_entry.id   AF-A0A087SKV7-F1
#
_cell.length_a   1.000
_cell.length_b   1.000
_cell.length_c   1.000
_cell.angle_alpha   90.00
_cell.angle_beta   90.00
_cell.angle_gamma   90.00
#
_symmetry.space_group_name_H-M   'P 1'
#
loop_
_entity.id
_entity.type
_entity.pdbx_description
1 polymer ?
#
loop_
_entity_poly.entity_id
_entity_poly.type
_entity_poly.pdbx_seq_one_letter_code
_entity_poly.pdbx_strand_id
1 'polypeptide(L)'
;MDRSTGSAKKKKVMSPAATAPAPVAVPNQEPFGPKLAALCYFGLFASLAICLTGILGLAILMDVRTQEQWYSKTAFAPLWLKFTENNPYTTTLCVNGGAGLAIFLAKRIYEHRSALKAS
;
A
#
# COMPACT_ATOMS: atom_id res chain seq x y z
N MET A 1 28.43 -65.24 20.80
CA MET A 1 28.16 -64.02 21.60
C MET A 1 28.05 -62.87 20.63
N ASP A 2 26.81 -62.46 20.44
CA ASP A 2 26.31 -61.49 19.45
C ASP A 2 26.64 -60.02 19.75
N ARG A 3 26.39 -59.20 18.71
CA ARG A 3 26.12 -57.75 18.64
C ARG A 3 27.31 -56.88 18.24
N SER A 4 27.49 -56.60 16.94
CA SER A 4 26.61 -55.86 16.01
C SER A 4 26.52 -54.37 16.34
N THR A 5 27.07 -53.61 15.40
CA THR A 5 27.13 -52.17 15.22
C THR A 5 25.75 -51.51 15.30
N GLY A 6 25.51 -50.77 16.37
CA GLY A 6 24.32 -49.93 16.55
C GLY A 6 24.41 -48.67 15.69
N SER A 7 23.91 -48.75 14.46
CA SER A 7 23.70 -47.61 13.56
C SER A 7 22.68 -46.63 14.16
N ALA A 8 23.11 -45.39 14.38
CA ALA A 8 22.29 -44.31 14.90
C ALA A 8 21.20 -43.92 13.88
N LYS A 9 19.97 -44.40 14.10
CA LYS A 9 18.77 -43.92 13.40
C LYS A 9 18.56 -42.43 13.70
N LYS A 10 18.87 -41.56 12.72
CA LYS A 10 18.38 -40.18 12.68
C LYS A 10 16.86 -40.19 12.70
N LYS A 11 16.28 -39.90 13.86
CA LYS A 11 14.85 -39.63 14.02
C LYS A 11 14.57 -38.31 13.28
N LYS A 12 14.00 -38.39 12.08
CA LYS A 12 13.46 -37.24 11.36
C LYS A 12 12.30 -36.71 12.19
N VAL A 13 12.59 -35.70 13.02
CA VAL A 13 11.57 -34.94 13.73
C VAL A 13 10.74 -34.27 12.63
N MET A 14 9.57 -34.83 12.34
CA MET A 14 8.53 -34.13 11.59
C MET A 14 8.21 -32.87 12.40
N SER A 15 8.64 -31.70 11.91
CA SER A 15 8.06 -30.44 12.34
C SER A 15 6.54 -30.58 12.22
N PRO A 16 5.77 -30.37 13.29
CA PRO A 16 4.34 -30.16 13.11
C PRO A 16 4.20 -28.93 12.22
N ALA A 17 3.50 -29.09 11.11
CA ALA A 17 3.06 -27.97 10.31
C ALA A 17 2.39 -26.99 11.27
N ALA A 18 3.01 -25.83 11.47
CA ALA A 18 2.40 -24.76 12.23
C ALA A 18 1.10 -24.43 11.50
N THR A 19 0.00 -24.94 12.02
CA THR A 19 -1.35 -24.54 11.61
C THR A 19 -1.34 -23.02 11.72
N ALA A 20 -1.42 -22.35 10.57
CA ALA A 20 -1.55 -20.91 10.54
C ALA A 20 -2.67 -20.54 11.52
N PRO A 21 -2.45 -19.61 12.46
CA PRO A 21 -3.50 -19.23 13.38
C PRO A 21 -4.72 -18.83 12.56
N ALA A 22 -5.86 -19.43 12.86
CA ALA A 22 -7.13 -19.10 12.25
C ALA A 22 -7.31 -17.57 12.30
N PRO A 23 -7.80 -16.93 11.24
CA PRO A 23 -7.99 -15.49 11.22
C PRO A 23 -8.83 -15.11 12.43
N VAL A 24 -8.22 -14.35 13.35
CA VAL A 24 -8.91 -13.83 14.53
C VAL A 24 -10.07 -12.99 14.00
N ALA A 25 -11.30 -13.48 14.21
CA ALA A 25 -12.50 -12.74 13.88
C ALA A 25 -12.43 -11.41 14.63
N VAL A 26 -12.24 -10.31 13.89
CA VAL A 26 -12.22 -8.97 14.44
C VAL A 26 -13.63 -8.72 14.99
N PRO A 27 -13.79 -8.49 16.31
CA PRO A 27 -15.11 -8.40 16.94
C PRO A 27 -15.85 -7.17 16.40
N ASN A 28 -17.09 -7.39 15.98
CA ASN A 28 -18.13 -6.41 15.61
C ASN A 28 -17.59 -5.08 15.09
N GLN A 29 -17.19 -5.06 13.81
CA GLN A 29 -17.13 -3.80 13.09
C GLN A 29 -18.57 -3.34 12.81
N GLU A 30 -19.08 -2.44 13.65
CA GLU A 30 -20.31 -1.74 13.29
C GLU A 30 -20.10 -1.03 11.95
N PRO A 31 -21.02 -1.20 10.99
CA PRO A 31 -20.92 -0.55 9.69
C PRO A 31 -20.87 0.96 9.94
N PHE A 32 -19.74 1.58 9.62
CA PHE A 32 -19.63 3.04 9.71
C PHE A 32 -20.71 3.67 8.82
N GLY A 33 -21.40 4.70 9.31
CA GLY A 33 -22.57 5.25 8.61
C GLY A 33 -22.30 5.69 7.16
N PRO A 34 -23.34 5.79 6.31
CA PRO A 34 -23.20 6.03 4.86
C PRO A 34 -22.40 7.31 4.52
N LYS A 35 -22.43 8.32 5.40
CA LYS A 35 -21.63 9.54 5.26
C LYS A 35 -20.13 9.29 5.37
N LEU A 36 -19.70 8.40 6.27
CA LEU A 36 -18.28 8.04 6.42
C LEU A 36 -17.80 7.21 5.24
N ALA A 37 -18.64 6.30 4.74
CA ALA A 37 -18.33 5.53 3.53
C ALA A 37 -18.12 6.44 2.32
N ALA A 38 -18.99 7.43 2.11
CA ALA A 38 -18.84 8.43 1.05
C ALA A 38 -17.53 9.24 1.20
N LEU A 39 -17.19 9.67 2.42
CA LEU A 39 -15.93 10.35 2.71
C LEU A 39 -14.72 9.47 2.40
N CYS A 40 -14.76 8.17 2.72
CA CYS A 40 -13.68 7.24 2.39
C CYS A 40 -13.52 7.06 0.88
N TYR A 41 -14.62 7.00 0.11
CA TYR A 41 -14.56 6.93 -1.35
C TYR A 41 -13.96 8.20 -1.94
N PHE A 42 -14.44 9.37 -1.53
CA PHE A 42 -13.88 10.65 -1.97
C PHE A 42 -12.40 10.77 -1.62
N GLY A 43 -12.04 10.42 -0.38
CA GLY A 43 -10.66 10.40 0.08
C GLY A 43 -9.79 9.44 -0.74
N LEU A 44 -10.32 8.29 -1.16
CA LEU A 44 -9.61 7.33 -2.00
C LEU A 44 -9.27 7.96 -3.35
N PHE A 45 -10.24 8.59 -4.01
CA PHE A 45 -9.99 9.29 -5.27
C PHE A 45 -8.99 10.45 -5.11
N ALA A 46 -9.12 11.24 -4.05
CA ALA A 46 -8.17 12.31 -3.75
C ALA A 46 -6.75 11.77 -3.51
N SER A 47 -6.61 10.67 -2.76
CA SER A 47 -5.30 10.05 -2.49
C SER A 47 -4.63 9.50 -3.75
N LEU A 48 -5.42 8.90 -4.66
CA LEU A 48 -4.93 8.43 -5.95
C LEU A 48 -4.49 9.59 -6.84
N ALA A 49 -5.26 10.68 -6.88
CA ALA A 49 -4.88 11.88 -7.61
C ALA A 49 -3.55 12.46 -7.10
N ILE A 50 -3.39 12.59 -5.78
CA ILE A 50 -2.14 13.06 -5.16
C ILE A 50 -0.96 12.14 -5.52
N CYS A 51 -1.16 10.82 -5.47
CA CYS A 51 -0.14 9.84 -5.84
C CYS A 51 0.28 10.00 -7.31
N LEU A 52 -0.69 10.09 -8.22
CA LEU A 52 -0.44 10.29 -9.65
C LEU A 52 0.28 11.61 -9.93
N THR A 53 -0.10 12.70 -9.25
CA THR A 53 0.60 13.98 -9.32
C THR A 53 2.06 13.84 -8.86
N GLY A 54 2.31 13.09 -7.79
CA GLY A 54 3.66 12.76 -7.33
C GLY A 54 4.47 11.95 -8.36
N ILE A 55 3.86 10.95 -9.00
CA ILE A 55 4.52 10.13 -10.04
C ILE A 55 4.86 10.98 -11.25
N LEU A 56 3.93 11.82 -11.72
CA LEU A 56 4.16 12.75 -12.82
C LEU A 56 5.28 13.75 -12.49
N GLY A 57 5.25 14.26 -11.26
CA GLY A 57 6.29 15.11 -10.71
C GLY A 57 7.67 14.45 -10.70
N LEU A 58 7.74 13.19 -10.30
CA LEU A 58 8.98 12.40 -10.36
C LEU A 58 9.49 12.27 -11.79
N ALA A 59 8.61 11.98 -12.75
CA ALA A 59 8.97 11.90 -14.16
C ALA A 59 9.55 13.22 -14.68
N ILE A 60 8.94 14.35 -14.32
CA ILE A 60 9.46 15.69 -14.61
C ILE A 60 10.85 15.88 -14.02
N LEU A 61 11.07 15.50 -12.75
CA LEU A 61 12.38 15.60 -12.10
C LEU A 61 13.46 14.78 -12.82
N MET A 62 13.11 13.59 -13.34
CA MET A 62 14.06 12.77 -14.10
C MET A 62 14.35 13.34 -15.49
N ASP A 63 13.38 14.01 -16.11
CA ASP A 63 13.48 14.55 -17.48
C ASP A 63 13.96 16.02 -17.52
N VAL A 64 14.31 16.65 -16.39
CA VAL A 64 14.73 18.07 -16.35
C VAL A 64 15.88 18.39 -17.31
N ARG A 65 16.79 17.43 -17.53
CA ARG A 65 17.97 17.62 -18.40
C ARG A 65 17.64 17.58 -19.89
N THR A 66 16.70 16.72 -20.29
CA THR A 66 16.38 16.43 -21.68
C THR A 66 15.19 17.25 -22.16
N GLN A 67 14.16 17.43 -21.32
CA GLN A 67 12.90 18.15 -21.63
C GLN A 67 12.25 17.74 -22.96
N GLU A 68 12.54 16.53 -23.44
CA GLU A 68 12.05 16.07 -24.73
C GLU A 68 10.60 15.60 -24.61
N GLN A 69 10.19 15.17 -23.41
CA GLN A 69 8.90 14.54 -23.17
C GLN A 69 7.76 15.56 -23.11
N TRP A 70 6.56 15.09 -23.49
CA TRP A 70 5.35 15.94 -23.54
C TRP A 70 4.99 16.53 -22.16
N TYR A 71 5.21 15.78 -21.08
CA TYR A 71 4.87 16.21 -19.72
C TYR A 71 5.75 17.36 -19.23
N SER A 72 7.01 17.42 -19.67
CA SER A 72 7.97 18.47 -19.34
C SER A 72 7.65 19.81 -20.00
N LYS A 73 6.83 19.80 -21.06
CA LYS A 73 6.36 20.99 -21.78
C LYS A 73 5.05 21.56 -21.23
N THR A 74 4.46 20.91 -20.23
CA THR A 74 3.21 21.38 -19.63
C THR A 74 3.46 22.52 -18.64
N ALA A 75 2.45 23.37 -18.40
CA ALA A 75 2.51 24.40 -17.36
C ALA A 75 2.67 23.82 -15.94
N PHE A 76 2.41 22.52 -15.77
CA PHE A 76 2.60 21.81 -14.52
C PHE A 76 4.09 21.58 -14.19
N ALA A 77 4.95 21.33 -15.17
CA ALA A 77 6.37 21.07 -14.95
C ALA A 77 7.12 22.19 -14.21
N PRO A 78 7.08 23.47 -14.65
CA PRO A 78 7.75 24.55 -13.94
C PRO A 78 7.12 24.84 -12.57
N LEU A 79 5.80 24.60 -12.42
CA LEU A 79 5.13 24.74 -11.13
C LEU A 79 5.60 23.67 -10.14
N TRP A 80 5.69 22.42 -10.60
CA TRP A 80 6.16 21.30 -9.80
C TRP A 80 7.61 21.49 -9.35
N LEU A 81 8.48 21.94 -10.26
CA LEU A 81 9.88 22.22 -9.94
C LEU A 81 10.00 23.26 -8.81
N LYS A 82 9.22 24.36 -8.85
CA LYS A 82 9.17 25.34 -7.75
C LYS A 82 8.71 24.75 -6.43
N PHE A 83 7.72 23.85 -6.44
CA PHE A 83 7.29 23.16 -5.24
C PHE A 83 8.39 22.27 -4.66
N THR A 84 9.10 21.53 -5.50
CA THR A 84 10.22 20.67 -5.07
C THR A 84 11.48 21.44 -4.68
N GLU A 85 11.71 22.64 -5.22
CA GLU A 85 12.79 23.53 -4.78
C GLU A 85 12.57 23.99 -3.33
N ASN A 86 11.33 24.33 -2.98
CA ASN A 86 10.98 24.71 -1.60
C ASN A 86 10.98 23.52 -0.64
N ASN A 87 10.62 22.33 -1.12
CA ASN A 87 10.65 21.11 -0.33
C ASN A 87 11.01 19.89 -1.19
N PRO A 88 12.25 19.37 -1.09
CA PRO A 88 12.71 18.25 -1.92
C PRO A 88 11.96 16.94 -1.64
N TYR A 89 11.30 16.83 -0.48
CA TYR A 89 10.52 15.65 -0.11
C TYR A 89 9.10 15.64 -0.66
N THR A 90 8.65 16.72 -1.32
CA THR A 90 7.28 16.84 -1.85
C THR A 90 6.89 15.67 -2.72
N THR A 91 7.75 15.28 -3.67
CA THR A 91 7.51 14.15 -4.56
C THR A 91 7.35 12.84 -3.79
N THR A 92 8.25 12.58 -2.84
CA THR A 92 8.20 11.39 -1.99
C THR A 92 6.95 11.35 -1.11
N LEU A 93 6.54 12.49 -0.55
CA LEU A 93 5.33 12.61 0.26
C LEU A 93 4.07 12.39 -0.57
N CYS A 94 3.99 12.94 -1.79
CA CYS A 94 2.85 12.73 -2.68
C CYS A 94 2.73 11.27 -3.11
N VAL A 95 3.84 10.63 -3.52
CA VAL A 95 3.83 9.22 -3.96
C VAL A 95 3.54 8.29 -2.79
N ASN A 96 4.36 8.32 -1.74
CA ASN A 96 4.24 7.37 -0.63
C ASN A 96 3.04 7.67 0.27
N GLY A 97 2.78 8.96 0.54
CA GLY A 97 1.63 9.39 1.33
C GLY A 97 0.32 9.14 0.59
N GLY A 98 0.26 9.44 -0.71
CA GLY A 98 -0.90 9.14 -1.55
C GLY A 98 -1.17 7.64 -1.64
N ALA A 99 -0.15 6.82 -1.91
CA ALA A 99 -0.29 5.36 -1.96
C ALA A 99 -0.68 4.75 -0.60
N GLY A 100 -0.04 5.16 0.49
CA GLY A 100 -0.35 4.69 1.84
C GLY A 100 -1.77 5.03 2.26
N LEU A 101 -2.21 6.27 2.00
CA LEU A 101 -3.57 6.70 2.29
C LEU A 101 -4.60 5.95 1.43
N ALA A 102 -4.30 5.72 0.14
CA ALA A 102 -5.16 4.96 -0.75
C ALA A 102 -5.36 3.52 -0.24
N ILE A 103 -4.29 2.85 0.18
CA ILE A 103 -4.35 1.49 0.75
C ILE A 103 -5.19 1.48 2.04
N PHE A 104 -4.97 2.45 2.93
CA PHE A 104 -5.72 2.55 4.18
C PHE A 104 -7.23 2.74 3.92
N LEU A 105 -7.59 3.65 3.01
CA LEU A 105 -8.98 3.93 2.66
C LEU A 105 -9.64 2.75 1.93
N ALA A 106 -8.92 2.09 1.02
CA ALA A 106 -9.39 0.90 0.34
C ALA A 106 -9.67 -0.24 1.34
N LYS A 107 -8.79 -0.45 2.32
CA LYS A 107 -8.99 -1.44 3.38
C LYS A 107 -10.22 -1.11 4.22
N ARG A 108 -10.40 0.16 4.63
CA ARG A 108 -11.61 0.60 5.36
C ARG A 108 -12.90 0.40 4.57
N ILE A 109 -12.89 0.68 3.27
CA ILE A 109 -14.03 0.44 2.39
C ILE A 109 -14.33 -1.07 2.26
N TYR A 110 -13.29 -1.90 2.13
CA TYR A 110 -13.43 -3.35 2.05
C TYR A 110 -14.01 -3.93 3.32
N GLU A 111 -13.51 -3.50 4.48
CA GLU A 111 -14.04 -3.89 5.80
C GLU A 111 -15.51 -3.50 5.93
N HIS A 112 -15.89 -2.26 5.57
CA HIS A 112 -17.28 -1.80 5.57
C HIS A 112 -18.20 -2.67 4.69
N ARG A 113 -17.77 -2.97 3.46
CA ARG A 113 -18.54 -3.82 2.54
C ARG A 113 -18.66 -5.26 3.04
N SER A 114 -17.65 -5.76 3.74
CA SER A 114 -17.66 -7.10 4.31
C SER A 114 -18.62 -7.19 5.50
N ALA A 115 -18.67 -6.15 6.34
CA ALA A 115 -19.64 -6.04 7.42
C ALA A 115 -21.10 -5.99 6.90
N LEU A 116 -21.36 -5.22 5.85
CA LEU A 116 -22.70 -5.15 5.22
C LEU A 116 -23.17 -6.46 4.56
N LYS A 117 -22.26 -7.35 4.17
CA LYS A 117 -22.61 -8.66 3.59
C LYS A 117 -22.86 -9.73 4.65
N ALA A 118 -22.37 -9.51 5.88
CA ALA A 118 -22.49 -10.43 6.99
C ALA A 118 -23.72 -10.13 7.88
N SER A 119 -24.35 -8.95 7.71
CA SER A 119 -25.63 -8.54 8.30
C SER A 119 -26.81 -8.93 7.41
#